data_AF-Q9WWS5-F1
#
_entry.id   AF-Q9WWS5-F1
#
_cell.length_a   1.000
_cell.length_b   1.000
_cell.length_c   1.000
_cell.angle_alpha   90.00
_cell.angle_beta   90.00
_cell.angle_gamma   90.00
#
_symmetry.space_group_name_H-M   'P 1'
#
loop_
_entity.id
_entity.type
_entity.pdbx_description
1 polymer ?
#
loop_
_entity_poly.entity_id
_entity_poly.type
_entity_poly.pdbx_seq_one_letter_code
_entity_poly.pdbx_strand_id
1 'polypeptide(L)'
;TSADGKDVKLENATAGALDSLGLTSGTTKAKLVADTSISVNGVEVKFSKGSDMSDIAEAINSSSTGVTASVNAETGTLEFRADEDITIADGSNGTGLAALGLAASTTKAVTQETSVSSLSILDSASAQQAIQALDGAMQQVDSQRASLGAVQNRFDSTVSNLNSISENSTAARSRVQDA
;
A
#
# COMPACT_ATOMS: atom_id res chain seq x y z
N THR A 1 -13.57 -9.72 -38.42
CA THR A 1 -14.94 -10.22 -38.63
C THR A 1 -14.90 -11.23 -39.75
N SER A 2 -15.55 -12.38 -39.60
CA SER A 2 -15.71 -13.31 -40.72
C SER A 2 -16.52 -12.61 -41.82
N ALA A 3 -16.24 -12.91 -43.09
CA ALA A 3 -16.96 -12.36 -44.24
C ALA A 3 -18.49 -12.57 -44.13
N ASP A 4 -18.92 -13.54 -43.32
CA ASP A 4 -20.33 -13.95 -43.15
C ASP A 4 -21.01 -13.38 -41.89
N GLY A 5 -20.38 -12.45 -41.16
CA GLY A 5 -20.96 -11.86 -39.95
C GLY A 5 -21.13 -12.81 -38.75
N LYS A 6 -20.59 -14.03 -38.84
CA LYS A 6 -20.48 -14.96 -37.71
C LYS A 6 -19.25 -14.64 -36.86
N ASP A 7 -19.38 -14.84 -35.55
CA ASP A 7 -18.27 -14.71 -34.62
C ASP A 7 -17.11 -15.62 -35.01
N VAL A 8 -15.90 -15.06 -35.03
CA VAL A 8 -14.67 -15.86 -35.19
C VAL A 8 -14.41 -16.54 -33.85
N LYS A 9 -14.89 -17.77 -33.70
CA LYS A 9 -14.56 -18.60 -32.54
C LYS A 9 -13.16 -19.16 -32.71
N LEU A 10 -12.21 -18.63 -31.94
CA LEU A 10 -10.93 -19.28 -31.72
C LEU A 10 -11.17 -20.37 -30.66
N GLU A 11 -11.28 -21.61 -31.10
CA GLU A 11 -11.35 -22.77 -30.20
C GLU A 11 -9.95 -23.32 -29.99
N ASN A 12 -9.62 -23.61 -28.73
CA ASN A 12 -8.35 -24.22 -28.37
C ASN A 12 -8.41 -25.72 -28.69
N ALA A 13 -7.56 -26.20 -29.61
CA ALA A 13 -7.25 -27.62 -29.66
C ALA A 13 -6.48 -27.98 -28.38
N THR A 14 -6.64 -29.20 -27.85
CA THR A 14 -5.99 -29.64 -26.60
C THR A 14 -4.49 -29.25 -26.60
N ALA A 15 -4.08 -28.39 -25.66
CA ALA A 15 -2.74 -27.80 -25.53
C ALA A 15 -2.31 -26.77 -26.61
N GLY A 16 -3.22 -26.02 -27.22
CA GLY A 16 -2.89 -24.91 -28.12
C GLY A 16 -2.33 -23.67 -27.41
N ALA A 17 -1.80 -22.72 -28.19
CA ALA A 17 -1.14 -21.50 -27.69
C ALA A 17 -2.02 -20.61 -26.77
N LEU A 18 -3.34 -20.79 -26.80
CA LEU A 18 -4.27 -20.10 -25.91
C LEU A 18 -4.23 -20.67 -24.49
N ASP A 19 -4.02 -21.98 -24.34
CA ASP A 19 -3.86 -22.67 -23.05
C ASP A 19 -2.59 -22.21 -22.34
N SER A 20 -1.48 -22.07 -23.10
CA SER A 20 -0.22 -21.55 -22.56
C SER A 20 -0.31 -20.09 -22.13
N LEU A 21 -1.30 -19.35 -22.64
CA LEU A 21 -1.62 -17.99 -22.23
C LEU A 21 -2.71 -17.96 -21.13
N GLY A 22 -3.17 -19.11 -20.66
CA GLY A 22 -4.23 -19.21 -19.64
C GLY A 22 -5.60 -18.74 -20.10
N LEU A 23 -5.82 -18.65 -21.41
CA LEU A 23 -7.07 -18.20 -22.03
C LEU A 23 -7.92 -19.41 -22.43
N THR A 24 -9.15 -19.48 -21.90
CA THR A 24 -10.15 -20.47 -22.33
C THR A 24 -11.11 -19.83 -23.35
N SER A 25 -11.72 -20.63 -24.22
CA SER A 25 -12.71 -20.12 -25.18
C SER A 25 -13.82 -19.36 -24.44
N GLY A 26 -14.03 -18.09 -24.82
CA GLY A 26 -15.04 -17.21 -24.20
C GLY A 26 -14.55 -16.38 -23.00
N THR A 27 -13.29 -16.49 -22.58
CA THR A 27 -12.72 -15.61 -21.54
C THR A 27 -11.86 -14.51 -22.16
N THR A 28 -11.99 -13.27 -21.67
CA THR A 28 -11.18 -12.12 -22.11
C THR A 28 -9.96 -11.86 -21.23
N LYS A 29 -9.84 -12.56 -20.09
CA LYS A 29 -8.73 -12.43 -19.14
C LYS A 29 -7.94 -13.74 -19.05
N ALA A 30 -6.61 -13.62 -19.00
CA ALA A 30 -5.73 -14.74 -18.70
C ALA A 30 -5.97 -15.23 -17.26
N LYS A 31 -5.98 -16.55 -17.10
CA LYS A 31 -6.17 -17.22 -15.81
C LYS A 31 -5.02 -18.16 -15.51
N LEU A 32 -4.76 -18.37 -14.23
CA LEU A 32 -3.75 -19.31 -13.79
C LEU A 32 -4.13 -20.75 -14.17
N VAL A 33 -3.20 -21.51 -14.74
CA VAL A 33 -3.45 -22.88 -15.25
C VAL A 33 -3.29 -23.97 -14.18
N ALA A 34 -2.61 -23.66 -13.08
CA ALA A 34 -2.36 -24.55 -11.94
C ALA A 34 -2.25 -23.76 -10.64
N ASP A 35 -2.36 -24.42 -9.49
CA ASP A 35 -2.12 -23.78 -8.19
C ASP A 35 -0.66 -23.36 -8.08
N THR A 36 -0.42 -22.15 -7.59
CA THR A 36 0.93 -21.63 -7.40
C THR A 36 1.01 -20.64 -6.25
N SER A 37 2.20 -20.10 -6.00
CA SER A 37 2.43 -19.14 -4.93
C SER A 37 3.61 -18.25 -5.26
N ILE A 38 3.59 -17.02 -4.75
CA ILE A 38 4.76 -16.13 -4.72
C ILE A 38 5.07 -15.74 -3.29
N SER A 39 6.31 -15.34 -3.03
CA SER A 39 6.69 -14.69 -1.78
C SER A 39 6.81 -13.18 -2.01
N VAL A 40 6.02 -12.40 -1.27
CA VAL A 40 6.09 -10.93 -1.26
C VAL A 40 6.56 -10.49 0.12
N ASN A 41 7.72 -9.81 0.20
CA ASN A 41 8.32 -9.40 1.48
C ASN A 41 8.47 -10.54 2.50
N GLY A 42 8.78 -11.74 2.00
CA GLY A 42 8.95 -12.95 2.80
C GLY A 42 7.65 -13.64 3.21
N VAL A 43 6.49 -13.09 2.84
CA VAL A 43 5.18 -13.69 3.09
C VAL A 43 4.72 -14.46 1.85
N GLU A 44 4.41 -15.74 2.03
CA GLU A 44 3.90 -16.58 0.96
C GLU A 44 2.42 -16.30 0.68
N VAL A 45 2.12 -15.92 -0.56
CA VAL A 45 0.76 -15.71 -1.07
C VAL A 45 0.43 -16.83 -2.05
N LYS A 46 -0.66 -17.55 -1.78
CA LYS A 46 -1.10 -18.70 -2.56
C LYS A 46 -2.20 -18.31 -3.53
N PHE A 47 -2.11 -18.80 -4.76
CA PHE A 47 -3.07 -18.60 -5.82
C PHE A 47 -3.60 -19.95 -6.28
N SER A 48 -4.91 -20.02 -6.50
CA SER A 48 -5.56 -21.23 -6.99
C SER A 48 -5.61 -21.22 -8.52
N LYS A 49 -5.65 -22.40 -9.12
CA LYS A 49 -5.96 -22.56 -10.53
C LYS A 49 -7.25 -21.81 -10.86
N GLY A 50 -7.21 -21.05 -11.96
CA GLY A 50 -8.34 -20.27 -12.47
C GLY A 50 -8.42 -18.84 -11.94
N SER A 51 -7.55 -18.44 -11.00
CA SER A 51 -7.44 -17.05 -10.55
C SER A 51 -7.03 -16.13 -11.70
N ASP A 52 -7.68 -14.98 -11.80
CA ASP A 52 -7.28 -13.89 -12.69
C ASP A 52 -6.41 -12.84 -11.95
N MET A 53 -5.96 -11.80 -12.65
CA MET A 53 -5.09 -10.76 -12.07
C MET A 53 -5.75 -9.96 -10.94
N SER A 54 -7.08 -9.84 -10.95
CA SER A 54 -7.83 -9.19 -9.87
C SER A 54 -7.83 -10.08 -8.62
N ASP A 55 -8.09 -11.38 -8.78
CA ASP A 55 -8.01 -12.35 -7.69
C ASP A 55 -6.60 -12.39 -7.07
N ILE A 56 -5.57 -12.32 -7.91
CA ILE A 56 -4.16 -12.26 -7.48
C ILE A 56 -3.88 -11.01 -6.66
N ALA A 57 -4.33 -9.84 -7.11
CA ALA A 57 -4.17 -8.59 -6.38
C ALA A 57 -4.87 -8.63 -5.01
N GLU A 58 -6.08 -9.18 -4.94
CA GLU A 58 -6.83 -9.36 -3.70
C GLU A 58 -6.15 -10.34 -2.73
N ALA A 59 -5.61 -11.44 -3.23
CA ALA A 59 -4.86 -12.40 -2.42
C ALA A 59 -3.60 -11.77 -1.80
N ILE A 60 -2.93 -10.86 -2.51
CA ILE A 60 -1.76 -10.14 -2.00
C ILE A 60 -2.18 -9.13 -0.92
N ASN A 61 -3.24 -8.34 -1.19
CA ASN A 61 -3.76 -7.35 -0.25
C ASN A 61 -4.30 -7.98 1.05
N SER A 62 -4.83 -9.20 0.98
CA SER A 62 -5.34 -9.93 2.16
C SER A 62 -4.24 -10.66 2.94
N SER A 63 -3.05 -10.86 2.37
CA SER A 63 -1.96 -11.63 2.99
C SER A 63 -1.05 -10.82 3.91
N SER A 64 -1.39 -9.55 4.22
CA SER A 64 -0.62 -8.69 5.14
C SER A 64 0.89 -8.62 4.83
N THR A 65 1.23 -8.55 3.55
CA THR A 65 2.61 -8.54 3.04
C THR A 65 3.33 -7.21 3.26
N GLY A 66 2.62 -6.16 3.69
CA GLY A 66 3.09 -4.78 3.66
C GLY A 66 3.09 -4.16 2.26
N VAL A 67 2.61 -4.90 1.25
CA VAL A 67 2.50 -4.47 -0.14
C VAL A 67 1.04 -4.44 -0.56
N THR A 68 0.65 -3.32 -1.15
CA THR A 68 -0.59 -3.12 -1.87
C THR A 68 -0.41 -3.51 -3.33
N ALA A 69 -1.29 -4.37 -3.85
CA ALA A 69 -1.36 -4.76 -5.24
C ALA A 69 -2.65 -4.23 -5.90
N SER A 70 -2.56 -3.75 -7.15
CA SER A 70 -3.71 -3.33 -7.94
C SER A 70 -3.54 -3.66 -9.42
N VAL A 71 -4.64 -3.87 -10.13
CA VAL A 71 -4.61 -4.05 -11.58
C VAL A 71 -4.88 -2.69 -12.24
N ASN A 72 -3.94 -2.23 -13.07
CA ASN A 72 -4.12 -1.03 -13.87
C ASN A 72 -5.17 -1.31 -14.96
N ALA A 73 -6.26 -0.53 -14.97
CA ALA A 73 -7.38 -0.75 -15.89
C ALA A 73 -7.04 -0.47 -17.36
N GLU A 74 -6.01 0.32 -17.64
CA GLU A 74 -5.61 0.73 -18.99
C GLU A 74 -4.60 -0.23 -19.60
N THR A 75 -3.59 -0.63 -18.83
CA THR A 75 -2.51 -1.53 -19.29
C THR A 75 -2.81 -2.99 -18.98
N GLY A 76 -3.75 -3.27 -18.07
CA GLY A 76 -4.00 -4.61 -17.55
C GLY A 76 -2.87 -5.16 -16.69
N THR A 77 -1.89 -4.35 -16.29
CA THR A 77 -0.72 -4.83 -15.52
C THR A 77 -0.97 -4.86 -14.03
N LEU A 78 -0.28 -5.77 -13.33
CA LEU A 78 -0.26 -5.79 -11.86
C LEU A 78 0.75 -4.75 -11.37
N GLU A 79 0.28 -3.80 -10.56
CA GLU A 79 1.07 -2.76 -9.92
C GLU A 79 1.21 -3.05 -8.43
N PHE A 80 2.39 -2.80 -7.88
CA PHE A 80 2.71 -2.96 -6.47
C PHE A 80 3.10 -1.63 -5.84
N ARG A 81 2.64 -1.37 -4.62
CA ARG A 81 2.93 -0.17 -3.83
C ARG A 81 3.20 -0.55 -2.39
N ALA A 82 4.19 0.06 -1.77
CA ALA A 82 4.53 -0.14 -0.37
C ALA A 82 5.30 1.09 0.14
N ASP A 83 5.29 1.28 1.46
CA ASP A 83 6.11 2.30 2.12
C ASP A 83 7.58 1.87 2.24
N GLU A 84 7.82 0.54 2.24
CA GLU A 84 9.13 -0.11 2.34
C GLU A 84 9.51 -0.82 1.03
N ASP A 85 10.77 -1.24 0.93
CA ASP A 85 11.27 -1.99 -0.22
C ASP A 85 10.38 -3.21 -0.53
N ILE A 86 10.16 -3.44 -1.84
CA ILE A 86 9.35 -4.56 -2.32
C ILE A 86 10.29 -5.65 -2.82
N THR A 87 10.19 -6.81 -2.19
CA THR A 87 10.88 -8.04 -2.60
C THR A 87 9.86 -9.04 -3.13
N ILE A 88 10.07 -9.51 -4.35
CA ILE A 88 9.24 -10.53 -4.99
C ILE A 88 10.13 -11.72 -5.33
N ALA A 89 9.79 -12.87 -4.76
CA ALA A 89 10.44 -14.15 -5.00
C ALA A 89 9.39 -15.22 -5.34
N ASP A 90 9.85 -16.35 -5.85
CA ASP A 90 8.95 -17.49 -6.05
C ASP A 90 8.51 -18.06 -4.69
N GLY A 91 7.32 -18.64 -4.66
CA GLY A 91 6.81 -19.33 -3.48
C GLY A 91 7.34 -20.76 -3.39
N SER A 92 6.78 -21.56 -2.50
CA SER A 92 7.27 -22.91 -2.19
C SER A 92 7.30 -23.84 -3.41
N ASN A 93 6.38 -23.64 -4.37
CA ASN A 93 6.29 -24.46 -5.58
C ASN A 93 7.30 -24.07 -6.67
N GLY A 94 7.99 -22.93 -6.56
CA GLY A 94 9.03 -22.52 -7.51
C GLY A 94 8.56 -22.26 -8.95
N THR A 95 7.26 -22.05 -9.14
CA THR A 95 6.64 -21.84 -10.47
C THR A 95 5.78 -20.59 -10.54
N GLY A 96 5.59 -19.87 -9.45
CA GLY A 96 4.62 -18.79 -9.36
C GLY A 96 5.01 -17.58 -10.19
N LEU A 97 6.28 -17.18 -10.14
CA LEU A 97 6.76 -16.05 -10.93
C LEU A 97 6.63 -16.34 -12.42
N ALA A 98 7.04 -17.54 -12.85
CA ALA A 98 6.91 -17.96 -14.23
C ALA A 98 5.44 -18.03 -14.69
N ALA A 99 4.55 -18.54 -13.84
CA ALA A 99 3.12 -18.62 -14.14
C ALA A 99 2.44 -17.25 -14.28
N LEU A 100 2.96 -16.23 -13.59
CA LEU A 100 2.50 -14.86 -13.71
C LEU A 100 3.24 -14.08 -14.82
N GLY A 101 4.29 -14.64 -15.42
CA GLY A 101 5.16 -13.95 -16.37
C GLY A 101 6.07 -12.90 -15.72
N LEU A 102 6.33 -13.03 -14.42
CA LEU A 102 7.21 -12.16 -13.64
C LEU A 102 8.62 -12.77 -13.52
N ALA A 103 9.60 -11.90 -13.27
CA ALA A 103 10.93 -12.29 -12.82
C ALA A 103 11.10 -11.91 -11.35
N ALA A 104 11.94 -12.67 -10.63
CA ALA A 104 12.30 -12.31 -9.27
C ALA A 104 12.98 -10.94 -9.29
N SER A 105 12.58 -10.05 -8.39
CA SER A 105 13.08 -8.68 -8.36
C SER A 105 13.01 -8.13 -6.94
N THR A 106 13.93 -7.21 -6.67
CA THR A 106 13.86 -6.34 -5.50
C THR A 106 13.82 -4.91 -6.02
N THR A 107 12.73 -4.22 -5.72
CA THR A 107 12.53 -2.82 -6.11
C THR A 107 12.60 -1.98 -4.86
N LYS A 108 13.49 -0.99 -4.87
CA LYS A 108 13.59 -0.05 -3.77
C LYS A 108 12.36 0.85 -3.71
N ALA A 109 11.84 1.08 -2.51
CA ALA A 109 10.81 2.08 -2.31
C ALA A 109 11.34 3.45 -2.73
N VAL A 110 10.52 4.17 -3.49
CA VAL A 110 10.75 5.56 -3.85
C VAL A 110 9.62 6.38 -3.29
N THR A 111 9.94 7.48 -2.60
CA THR A 111 8.94 8.39 -2.07
C THR A 111 8.18 9.04 -3.22
N GLN A 112 6.88 8.76 -3.28
CA GLN A 112 5.98 9.33 -4.26
C GLN A 112 5.13 10.40 -3.58
N GLU A 113 5.52 11.66 -3.74
CA GLU A 113 4.78 12.80 -3.21
C GLU A 113 3.44 12.92 -3.92
N THR A 114 2.34 12.82 -3.16
CA THR A 114 0.97 12.99 -3.64
C THR A 114 0.27 14.05 -2.80
N SER A 115 -0.39 15.00 -3.45
CA SER A 115 -1.15 16.04 -2.75
C SER A 115 -2.51 15.49 -2.27
N VAL A 116 -2.97 15.94 -1.10
CA VAL A 116 -4.32 15.58 -0.61
C VAL A 116 -5.42 16.01 -1.59
N SER A 117 -5.20 17.09 -2.34
CA SER A 117 -6.13 17.59 -3.36
C SER A 117 -6.26 16.70 -4.60
N SER A 118 -5.29 15.83 -4.86
CA SER A 118 -5.28 14.93 -6.02
C SER A 118 -5.77 13.51 -5.68
N LEU A 119 -6.26 13.29 -4.45
CA LEU A 119 -6.73 11.97 -4.03
C LEU A 119 -8.10 11.64 -4.65
N SER A 120 -8.23 10.40 -5.08
CA SER A 120 -9.45 9.83 -5.66
C SER A 120 -9.75 8.49 -4.98
N ILE A 121 -11.02 8.10 -4.98
CA ILE A 121 -11.51 6.81 -4.46
C ILE A 121 -12.35 6.05 -5.50
N LEU A 122 -12.31 6.50 -6.76
CA LEU A 122 -13.16 6.00 -7.83
C LEU A 122 -12.75 4.58 -8.28
N ASP A 123 -11.50 4.22 -8.08
CA ASP A 123 -10.97 2.88 -8.33
C ASP A 123 -10.19 2.38 -7.11
N SER A 124 -9.97 1.06 -7.06
CA SER A 124 -9.28 0.43 -5.93
C SER A 124 -7.83 0.87 -5.80
N ALA A 125 -7.18 1.23 -6.91
CA ALA A 125 -5.81 1.72 -6.93
C ALA A 125 -5.70 3.11 -6.28
N SER A 126 -6.50 4.08 -6.74
CA SER A 126 -6.50 5.44 -6.18
C SER A 126 -7.00 5.46 -4.74
N ALA A 127 -7.99 4.63 -4.39
CA ALA A 127 -8.46 4.52 -3.02
C ALA A 127 -7.35 4.09 -2.06
N GLN A 128 -6.52 3.11 -2.45
CA GLN A 128 -5.40 2.67 -1.62
C GLN A 128 -4.29 3.73 -1.53
N GLN A 129 -4.00 4.42 -2.64
CA GLN A 129 -3.09 5.57 -2.62
C GLN A 129 -3.59 6.68 -1.69
N ALA A 130 -4.90 6.93 -1.67
CA ALA A 130 -5.51 7.92 -0.80
C ALA A 130 -5.39 7.54 0.68
N ILE A 131 -5.53 6.27 1.03
CA ILE A 131 -5.32 5.78 2.40
C ILE A 131 -3.88 6.01 2.83
N GLN A 132 -2.88 5.63 2.02
CA GLN A 132 -1.47 5.82 2.34
C GLN A 132 -1.11 7.30 2.49
N ALA A 133 -1.56 8.15 1.56
CA ALA A 133 -1.32 9.59 1.63
C ALA A 133 -1.97 10.22 2.87
N LEU A 134 -3.16 9.76 3.25
CA LEU A 134 -3.84 10.24 4.44
C LEU A 134 -3.13 9.80 5.72
N ASP A 135 -2.63 8.58 5.79
CA ASP A 135 -1.87 8.10 6.96
C ASP A 135 -0.59 8.93 7.16
N GLY A 136 0.17 9.18 6.09
CA GLY A 136 1.33 10.08 6.15
C GLY A 136 0.96 11.50 6.60
N ALA A 137 -0.16 12.04 6.11
CA ALA A 137 -0.66 13.35 6.54
C ALA A 137 -1.10 13.34 8.01
N MET A 138 -1.71 12.27 8.50
CA MET A 138 -2.10 12.11 9.90
C MET A 138 -0.87 12.06 10.82
N GLN A 139 0.15 11.29 10.45
CA GLN A 139 1.41 11.24 11.20
C GLN A 139 2.06 12.64 11.30
N GLN A 140 1.97 13.44 10.23
CA GLN A 140 2.47 14.81 10.23
C GLN A 140 1.68 15.71 11.20
N VAL A 141 0.34 15.62 11.21
CA VAL A 141 -0.51 16.37 12.14
C VAL A 141 -0.24 15.96 13.59
N ASP A 142 -0.09 14.67 13.85
CA ASP A 142 0.18 14.16 15.19
C ASP A 142 1.56 14.59 15.71
N SER A 143 2.57 14.62 14.85
CA SER A 143 3.89 15.19 15.16
C SER A 143 3.79 16.68 15.56
N GLN A 144 2.99 17.46 14.82
CA GLN A 144 2.75 18.87 15.15
C GLN A 144 2.01 19.03 16.47
N ARG A 145 0.98 18.22 16.74
CA ARG A 145 0.25 18.21 18.02
C ARG A 145 1.16 17.82 19.19
N ALA A 146 2.03 16.83 19.01
CA ALA A 146 3.01 16.44 20.02
C ALA A 146 3.97 17.59 20.34
N SER A 147 4.45 18.31 19.32
CA SER A 147 5.28 19.51 19.50
C SER A 147 4.54 20.61 20.25
N LEU A 148 3.27 20.88 19.90
CA LEU A 148 2.44 21.84 20.62
C LEU A 148 2.20 21.44 22.08
N GLY A 149 1.96 20.15 22.36
CA GLY A 149 1.85 19.64 23.72
C GLY A 149 3.15 19.80 24.53
N ALA A 150 4.30 19.54 23.91
CA ALA A 150 5.60 19.77 24.53
C ALA A 150 5.82 21.26 24.86
N VAL A 151 5.40 22.16 23.97
CA VAL A 151 5.44 23.61 24.19
C VAL A 151 4.50 24.02 25.34
N GLN A 152 3.29 23.45 25.42
CA GLN A 152 2.35 23.70 26.53
C GLN A 152 2.95 23.28 27.89
N ASN A 153 3.52 22.07 27.98
CA ASN A 153 4.21 21.61 29.20
C ASN A 153 5.32 22.57 29.63
N ARG A 154 6.05 23.12 28.65
CA ARG A 154 7.12 24.09 28.92
C ARG A 154 6.58 25.43 29.41
N PHE A 155 5.44 25.89 28.87
CA PHE A 155 4.76 27.09 29.35
C PHE A 155 4.25 26.90 30.78
N ASP A 156 3.61 25.79 31.11
CA ASP A 156 3.11 25.51 32.46
C ASP A 156 4.24 25.47 33.49
N SER A 157 5.36 24.82 33.17
CA SER A 157 6.56 24.82 34.00
C SER A 157 7.13 26.23 34.20
N THR A 158 7.17 27.03 33.13
CA THR A 158 7.63 28.43 33.20
C THR A 158 6.71 29.27 34.08
N VAL A 159 5.39 29.14 33.93
CA VAL A 159 4.40 29.86 34.73
C VAL A 159 4.51 29.47 36.21
N SER A 160 4.63 28.17 36.52
CA SER A 160 4.83 27.70 37.89
C SER A 160 6.09 28.29 38.51
N ASN A 161 7.20 28.30 37.77
CA ASN A 161 8.45 28.88 38.24
C ASN A 161 8.31 30.40 38.48
N LEU A 162 7.66 31.13 37.57
CA LEU A 162 7.41 32.57 37.72
C LEU A 162 6.53 32.88 38.94
N ASN A 163 5.50 32.06 39.19
CA ASN A 163 4.66 32.20 40.38
C ASN A 163 5.47 32.02 41.67
N SER A 164 6.32 31.00 41.74
CA SER A 164 7.22 30.79 42.89
C SER A 164 8.22 31.95 43.07
N ILE A 165 8.78 32.48 41.98
CA ILE A 165 9.67 33.66 42.04
C ILE A 165 8.91 34.89 42.54
N SER A 166 7.68 35.11 42.06
CA SER A 166 6.81 36.22 42.47
C SER A 166 6.45 36.16 43.95
N GLU A 167 6.09 34.97 44.46
CA GLU A 167 5.78 34.73 45.86
C GLU A 167 7.01 35.00 46.75
N ASN A 168 8.18 34.45 46.37
CA ASN A 168 9.44 34.69 47.08
C ASN A 168 9.84 36.17 47.08
N SER A 169 9.68 36.86 45.95
CA SER A 169 9.99 38.30 45.81
C SER A 169 9.08 39.15 46.68
N THR A 170 7.79 38.83 46.73
CA THR A 170 6.80 39.52 47.58
C THR A 170 7.13 39.30 49.06
N ALA A 171 7.48 38.07 49.47
CA ALA A 171 7.88 37.77 50.84
C ALA A 171 9.18 38.49 51.23
N ALA A 172 10.18 38.54 50.34
CA ALA A 172 11.42 39.29 50.57
C ALA A 172 11.16 40.79 50.72
N ARG A 173 10.29 41.36 49.87
CA ARG A 173 9.90 42.77 49.95
C ARG A 173 9.13 43.09 51.24
N SER A 174 8.22 42.20 51.67
CA SER A 174 7.51 42.35 52.94
C SER A 174 8.47 42.40 54.12
N ARG A 175 9.48 41.52 54.15
CA ARG A 175 10.52 41.52 55.21
C ARG A 175 11.36 42.80 55.23
N VAL A 176 11.67 43.36 54.05
CA VAL A 176 12.42 44.63 53.95
C VAL A 176 11.54 45.83 54.34
N GLN A 177 10.23 45.79 54.07
CA GLN A 177 9.30 46.86 54.47
C GLN A 177 8.98 46.86 55.96
N ASP A 178 9.04 45.69 56.61
CA ASP A 178 8.72 45.51 58.03
C ASP A 178 9.92 45.81 58.96
N ALA A 179 11.15 45.84 58.42
CA ALA A 179 12.40 46.09 59.16
C ALA A 179 12.83 47.57 59.13
#